data_AF-A0A9X1I2R0-F1
#
_entry.id   AF-A0A9X1I2R0-F1
#
_cell.length_a   1.000
_cell.length_b   1.000
_cell.length_c   1.000
_cell.angle_alpha   90.00
_cell.angle_beta   90.00
_cell.angle_gamma   90.00
#
_symmetry.space_group_name_H-M   'P 1'
#
loop_
_entity.id
_entity.type
_entity.pdbx_description
1 polymer ?
#
loop_
_entity_poly.entity_id
_entity_poly.type
_entity_poly.pdbx_seq_one_letter_code
_entity_poly.pdbx_strand_id
1 'polypeptide(L)'
;MEKVIFKEKAFEYSLIGYIILLLCWNFYGLSSGNFIAFLPIAIQGILLFLIFSKNKNAKIGIKIWAIILILSHGISFLAKLLKIGLGDEINLTEILNKAIFLIIGILIYSFNEKYVELIKTEK
;
A
#
# COMPACT_ATOMS: atom_id res chain seq x y z
N MET A 1 -8.43 24.30 -11.00
CA MET A 1 -8.70 22.91 -10.55
C MET A 1 -7.51 22.45 -9.72
N GLU A 2 -7.67 21.58 -8.73
CA GLU A 2 -6.52 21.06 -7.97
C GLU A 2 -6.04 19.74 -8.58
N LYS A 3 -4.72 19.58 -8.69
CA LYS A 3 -4.07 18.36 -9.18
C LYS A 3 -2.95 17.96 -8.24
N VAL A 4 -2.62 16.67 -8.20
CA VAL A 4 -1.42 16.20 -7.53
C VAL A 4 -0.20 16.24 -8.45
N ILE A 5 0.94 16.59 -7.88
CA ILE A 5 2.25 16.41 -8.52
C ILE A 5 3.12 15.56 -7.61
N PHE A 6 3.83 14.61 -8.23
CA PHE A 6 4.87 13.83 -7.57
C PHE A 6 6.20 14.54 -7.84
N LYS A 7 6.83 15.09 -6.79
CA LYS A 7 8.14 15.74 -6.87
C LYS A 7 9.21 14.78 -7.33
N GLU A 8 9.15 13.55 -6.83
CA GLU A 8 10.12 12.50 -7.15
C GLU A 8 9.50 11.45 -8.06
N LYS A 9 10.01 11.38 -9.29
CA LYS A 9 9.57 10.39 -10.29
C LYS A 9 9.93 8.97 -9.90
N ALA A 10 11.05 8.77 -9.19
CA ALA A 10 11.42 7.47 -8.65
C ALA A 10 10.34 6.93 -7.70
N PHE A 11 9.82 7.77 -6.79
CA PHE A 11 8.74 7.37 -5.89
C PHE A 11 7.44 7.08 -6.66
N GLU A 12 7.07 7.94 -7.61
CA GLU A 12 5.89 7.75 -8.46
C GLU A 12 5.91 6.37 -9.16
N TYR A 13 6.99 6.07 -9.89
CA TYR A 13 7.11 4.82 -10.63
C TYR A 13 7.26 3.59 -9.72
N SER A 14 7.97 3.72 -8.60
CA SER A 14 8.10 2.62 -7.63
C SER A 14 6.75 2.29 -6.99
N LEU A 15 5.96 3.31 -6.65
CA LEU A 15 4.61 3.12 -6.09
C LEU A 15 3.68 2.48 -7.11
N ILE A 16 3.66 2.97 -8.35
CA ILE A 16 2.86 2.40 -9.43
C ILE A 16 3.27 0.94 -9.68
N GLY A 17 4.56 0.67 -9.83
CA GLY A 17 5.09 -0.68 -10.04
C GLY A 17 4.72 -1.62 -8.90
N TYR A 18 4.84 -1.18 -7.66
CA TYR A 18 4.43 -1.96 -6.49
C TYR A 18 2.93 -2.27 -6.48
N ILE A 19 2.07 -1.29 -6.75
CA ILE A 19 0.62 -1.51 -6.83
C ILE A 19 0.28 -2.49 -7.95
N ILE A 20 0.92 -2.37 -9.12
CA ILE A 20 0.73 -3.29 -10.25
C ILE A 20 1.16 -4.72 -9.88
N LEU A 21 2.31 -4.90 -9.23
CA LEU A 21 2.76 -6.22 -8.77
C LEU A 21 1.76 -6.87 -7.82
N LEU A 22 1.25 -6.11 -6.84
CA LEU A 22 0.22 -6.61 -5.93
C LEU A 22 -1.11 -6.91 -6.64
N LEU A 23 -1.47 -6.10 -7.63
CA LEU A 23 -2.68 -6.30 -8.42
C LEU A 23 -2.57 -7.59 -9.26
N CYS A 24 -1.42 -7.84 -9.90
CA CYS A 24 -1.13 -9.13 -10.54
C CYS A 24 -1.22 -10.30 -9.55
N TRP A 25 -0.66 -10.14 -8.35
CA TRP A 25 -0.76 -11.16 -7.29
C TRP A 25 -2.21 -11.45 -6.89
N ASN A 26 -3.03 -10.41 -6.72
CA ASN A 26 -4.44 -10.58 -6.38
C ASN A 26 -5.25 -11.19 -7.53
N PHE A 27 -4.97 -10.82 -8.79
CA PHE A 27 -5.59 -11.46 -9.95
C PHE A 27 -5.24 -12.96 -10.04
N TYR A 28 -3.99 -13.32 -9.77
CA TYR A 28 -3.58 -14.72 -9.67
C TYR A 28 -4.30 -15.46 -8.52
N GLY A 29 -4.46 -14.79 -7.37
CA GLY A 29 -5.27 -15.31 -6.27
C GLY A 29 -6.73 -15.54 -6.67
N LEU A 30 -7.31 -14.61 -7.41
CA LEU A 30 -8.69 -14.71 -7.90
C LEU A 30 -8.87 -15.89 -8.87
N SER A 31 -7.94 -16.09 -9.82
CA SER A 31 -7.97 -17.25 -10.73
C SER A 31 -7.81 -18.59 -10.00
N SER A 32 -7.25 -18.56 -8.78
CA SER A 32 -7.10 -19.71 -7.89
C SER A 32 -8.31 -19.94 -6.98
N GLY A 33 -9.40 -19.20 -7.16
CA GLY A 33 -10.65 -19.33 -6.38
C GLY A 33 -10.75 -18.43 -5.14
N ASN A 34 -9.78 -17.55 -4.89
CA ASN A 34 -9.83 -16.61 -3.77
C ASN A 34 -10.68 -15.36 -4.11
N PHE A 35 -12.00 -15.46 -3.92
CA PHE A 35 -12.91 -14.34 -4.15
C PHE A 35 -12.67 -13.11 -3.26
N ILE A 36 -11.99 -13.27 -2.11
CA ILE A 36 -11.62 -12.14 -1.25
C ILE A 36 -10.66 -11.18 -1.98
N ALA A 37 -9.94 -11.67 -3.00
CA ALA A 37 -9.04 -10.86 -3.82
C ALA A 37 -9.77 -9.77 -4.65
N PHE A 38 -11.09 -9.84 -4.83
CA PHE A 38 -11.84 -8.78 -5.53
C PHE A 38 -11.71 -7.41 -4.86
N LEU A 39 -11.78 -7.38 -3.52
CA LEU A 39 -11.70 -6.14 -2.76
C LEU A 39 -10.36 -5.41 -2.96
N PRO A 40 -9.18 -6.04 -2.75
CA PRO A 40 -7.92 -5.36 -2.99
C PRO A 40 -7.72 -5.01 -4.47
N ILE A 41 -8.19 -5.81 -5.43
CA ILE A 41 -8.14 -5.45 -6.87
C ILE A 41 -8.90 -4.15 -7.12
N ALA A 42 -10.13 -4.01 -6.61
CA ALA A 42 -10.93 -2.80 -6.80
C ALA A 42 -10.24 -1.57 -6.19
N ILE A 43 -9.74 -1.69 -4.96
CA ILE A 43 -9.04 -0.59 -4.26
C ILE A 43 -7.77 -0.19 -5.04
N GLN A 44 -6.98 -1.16 -5.49
CA GLN A 44 -5.74 -0.92 -6.25
C GLN A 44 -6.03 -0.29 -7.62
N GLY A 45 -7.09 -0.74 -8.30
CA GLY A 45 -7.53 -0.16 -9.56
C GLY A 45 -7.95 1.31 -9.42
N ILE A 46 -8.74 1.63 -8.39
CA ILE A 46 -9.12 3.02 -8.07
C ILE A 46 -7.88 3.85 -7.75
N LEU A 47 -6.95 3.32 -6.95
CA LEU A 47 -5.74 4.03 -6.57
C LEU A 47 -4.86 4.36 -7.79
N LEU A 48 -4.64 3.38 -8.68
CA LEU A 48 -3.93 3.59 -9.94
C LEU A 48 -4.64 4.63 -10.82
N PHE A 49 -5.95 4.55 -10.94
CA PHE A 49 -6.73 5.55 -11.69
C PHE A 49 -6.51 6.97 -11.14
N LEU A 50 -6.54 7.15 -9.82
CA LEU A 50 -6.27 8.45 -9.19
C LEU A 50 -4.84 8.95 -9.44
N ILE A 51 -3.85 8.05 -9.37
CA ILE A 51 -2.43 8.37 -9.61
C ILE A 51 -2.21 8.80 -11.08
N PHE A 52 -2.71 8.02 -12.04
CA PHE A 52 -2.53 8.30 -13.47
C PHE A 52 -3.28 9.56 -13.91
N SER A 53 -4.49 9.79 -13.38
CA SER A 53 -5.29 10.99 -13.69
C SER A 53 -4.81 12.26 -12.98
N LYS A 54 -3.77 12.17 -12.13
CA LYS A 54 -3.28 13.28 -11.28
C LYS A 54 -4.39 13.93 -10.46
N ASN A 55 -5.36 13.13 -10.03
CA ASN A 55 -6.52 13.60 -9.30
C ASN A 55 -6.11 14.09 -7.90
N LYS A 56 -6.67 15.21 -7.43
CA LYS A 56 -6.42 15.75 -6.07
C LYS A 56 -6.60 14.69 -4.96
N ASN A 57 -7.46 13.70 -5.16
CA ASN A 57 -7.71 12.64 -4.19
C ASN A 57 -6.60 11.57 -4.14
N ALA A 58 -5.62 11.56 -5.05
CA ALA A 58 -4.56 10.56 -5.06
C ALA A 58 -3.71 10.63 -3.78
N LYS A 59 -3.34 11.85 -3.31
CA LYS A 59 -2.54 12.01 -2.09
C LYS A 59 -3.22 11.38 -0.88
N ILE A 60 -4.51 11.66 -0.70
CA ILE A 60 -5.26 11.12 0.44
C ILE A 60 -5.56 9.63 0.26
N GLY A 61 -5.81 9.17 -0.98
CA GLY A 61 -5.99 7.76 -1.30
C GLY A 61 -4.75 6.91 -0.99
N ILE A 62 -3.56 7.36 -1.39
CA ILE A 62 -2.29 6.69 -1.09
C ILE A 62 -2.07 6.65 0.43
N LYS A 63 -2.35 7.76 1.12
CA LYS A 63 -2.22 7.86 2.58
C LYS A 63 -3.11 6.84 3.30
N ILE A 64 -4.40 6.80 2.96
CA ILE A 64 -5.37 5.86 3.56
C ILE A 64 -4.94 4.43 3.28
N TRP A 65 -4.58 4.13 2.03
CA TRP A 65 -4.13 2.79 1.65
C TRP A 65 -2.87 2.36 2.41
N ALA A 66 -1.90 3.25 2.59
CA ALA A 66 -0.70 3.00 3.39
C ALA A 66 -1.03 2.76 4.87
N ILE A 67 -1.96 3.52 5.47
CA ILE A 67 -2.42 3.29 6.85
C ILE A 67 -3.04 1.90 6.99
N ILE A 68 -3.87 1.48 6.03
CA ILE A 68 -4.47 0.13 6.04
C ILE A 68 -3.39 -0.96 6.00
N LEU A 69 -2.36 -0.81 5.15
CA LEU A 69 -1.23 -1.73 5.11
C LEU A 69 -0.48 -1.77 6.44
N ILE A 70 -0.19 -0.61 7.03
CA ILE A 70 0.50 -0.50 8.32
C ILE A 70 -0.31 -1.19 9.42
N LEU A 71 -1.62 -0.92 9.51
CA LEU A 71 -2.47 -1.52 10.54
C LEU A 71 -2.60 -3.03 10.34
N SER A 72 -2.84 -3.49 9.11
CA SER A 72 -2.96 -4.92 8.79
C SER A 72 -1.71 -5.70 9.19
N HIS A 73 -0.54 -5.27 8.72
CA HIS A 73 0.71 -5.97 9.00
C HIS A 73 1.25 -5.69 10.39
N GLY A 74 1.01 -4.50 10.95
CA GLY A 74 1.44 -4.12 12.30
C GLY A 74 0.68 -4.90 13.38
N ILE A 75 -0.65 -4.98 13.28
CA ILE A 75 -1.45 -5.81 14.21
C ILE A 75 -1.04 -7.27 14.08
N SER A 76 -0.90 -7.78 12.85
CA SER A 76 -0.50 -9.17 12.62
C SER A 76 0.91 -9.48 13.15
N PHE A 77 1.85 -8.55 13.02
CA PHE A 77 3.21 -8.66 13.54
C PHE A 77 3.22 -8.69 15.07
N LEU A 78 2.54 -7.74 15.71
CA LEU A 78 2.40 -7.69 17.17
C LEU A 78 1.74 -8.96 17.72
N ALA A 79 0.67 -9.44 17.08
CA ALA A 79 0.00 -10.67 17.47
C ALA A 79 0.95 -11.88 17.42
N LYS A 80 1.83 -11.96 16.42
CA LYS A 80 2.80 -13.06 16.32
C LYS A 80 3.89 -12.95 17.39
N LEU A 81 4.39 -11.75 17.69
CA LEU A 81 5.33 -11.55 18.78
C LEU A 81 4.76 -11.95 20.14
N LEU A 82 3.49 -11.62 20.41
CA LEU A 82 2.79 -12.04 21.63
C LEU A 82 2.69 -13.57 21.71
N LYS A 83 2.31 -14.24 20.63
CA LYS A 83 2.25 -15.71 20.58
C LYS A 83 3.60 -16.36 20.90
N ILE A 84 4.68 -15.84 20.31
CA ILE A 84 6.04 -16.33 20.59
C ILE A 84 6.39 -16.15 22.06
N GLY A 85 6.05 -15.00 22.65
CA GLY A 85 6.24 -14.77 24.09
C GLY A 85 5.46 -15.73 25.00
N LEU A 86 4.37 -16.32 24.49
CA LEU A 86 3.55 -17.33 25.18
C LEU A 86 4.02 -18.77 24.94
N GLY A 87 5.12 -18.97 24.20
CA GLY A 87 5.71 -20.28 23.94
C GLY A 87 5.37 -20.91 22.58
N ASP A 88 4.75 -20.15 21.67
CA ASP A 88 4.49 -20.61 20.29
C ASP A 88 5.80 -20.72 19.48
N GLU A 89 5.83 -21.62 18.49
CA GLU A 89 7.03 -21.83 17.67
C GLU A 89 7.40 -20.58 16.84
N ILE A 90 8.71 -20.32 16.76
CA ILE A 90 9.24 -19.19 16.01
C ILE A 90 9.28 -19.54 14.52
N ASN A 91 8.33 -19.00 13.76
CA ASN A 91 8.38 -19.01 12.30
C ASN A 91 9.02 -17.70 11.78
N LEU A 92 10.34 -17.71 11.59
CA LEU A 92 11.12 -16.57 11.11
C LEU A 92 10.61 -16.01 9.77
N THR A 93 10.25 -16.88 8.83
CA THR A 93 9.75 -16.48 7.50
C THR A 93 8.46 -15.67 7.62
N GLU A 94 7.54 -16.12 8.47
CA GLU A 94 6.27 -15.41 8.68
C GLU A 94 6.50 -14.04 9.33
N ILE A 95 7.35 -13.95 10.36
CA ILE A 95 7.68 -12.71 11.05
C ILE A 95 8.32 -11.71 10.09
N LEU A 96 9.31 -12.18 9.33
CA LEU A 96 10.05 -11.35 8.37
C LEU A 96 9.13 -10.81 7.28
N ASN A 97 8.23 -11.64 6.74
CA ASN A 97 7.24 -11.20 5.76
C ASN A 97 6.37 -10.07 6.33
N LYS A 98 5.82 -10.23 7.54
CA LYS A 98 5.01 -9.18 8.16
C LYS A 98 5.80 -7.90 8.40
N ALA A 99 7.05 -8.01 8.85
CA ALA A 99 7.94 -6.87 9.06
C ALA A 99 8.23 -6.12 7.74
N ILE A 100 8.53 -6.84 6.65
CA ILE A 100 8.78 -6.25 5.34
C ILE A 100 7.56 -5.45 4.86
N PHE A 101 6.37 -6.03 4.90
CA PHE A 101 5.15 -5.34 4.46
C PHE A 101 4.80 -4.14 5.36
N LEU A 102 5.05 -4.24 6.66
CA LEU A 102 4.91 -3.12 7.58
C LEU A 102 5.85 -1.97 7.21
N ILE A 103 7.13 -2.26 6.95
CA ILE A 103 8.13 -1.27 6.52
C ILE A 103 7.71 -0.64 5.20
N ILE A 104 7.25 -1.42 4.22
CA ILE A 104 6.75 -0.90 2.94
C ILE A 104 5.59 0.07 3.16
N GLY A 105 4.63 -0.29 4.03
CA GLY A 105 3.51 0.61 4.38
C GLY A 105 3.99 1.94 4.97
N ILE A 106 4.94 1.90 5.91
CA ILE A 106 5.54 3.09 6.53
C ILE A 106 6.27 3.96 5.50
N LEU A 107 7.04 3.34 4.60
CA LEU A 107 7.76 4.05 3.54
C LEU A 107 6.80 4.74 2.58
N ILE A 108 5.74 4.05 2.14
CA ILE A 108 4.73 4.64 1.25
C ILE A 108 4.06 5.84 1.92
N TYR A 109 3.66 5.71 3.19
CA TYR A 109 3.08 6.81 3.96
C TYR A 109 4.03 8.02 4.02
N SER A 110 5.27 7.78 4.46
CA SER A 110 6.26 8.84 4.67
C SER A 110 6.65 9.54 3.37
N PHE A 111 6.84 8.77 2.29
CA PHE A 111 7.19 9.31 0.98
C PHE A 111 6.01 9.99 0.30
N ASN A 112 4.77 9.55 0.54
CA ASN A 112 3.59 10.26 0.05
C ASN A 112 3.48 11.65 0.69
N GLU A 113 3.74 11.78 1.99
CA GLU A 113 3.75 13.10 2.64
C GLU A 113 4.88 13.99 2.14
N LYS A 114 6.06 13.41 1.89
CA LYS A 114 7.25 14.15 1.45
C LYS A 114 7.22 14.57 -0.02
N TYR A 115 6.73 13.69 -0.91
CA TYR A 115 6.93 13.82 -2.35
C TYR A 115 5.64 14.08 -3.15
N VAL A 116 4.46 14.02 -2.53
CA VAL A 116 3.19 14.30 -3.23
C VAL A 116 2.60 15.62 -2.74
N GLU A 117 2.35 16.53 -3.67
CA GLU A 117 1.79 17.85 -3.38
C GLU A 117 0.50 18.12 -4.15
N LEU A 118 -0.37 18.93 -3.55
CA LEU A 118 -1.57 19.46 -4.17
C LEU A 118 -1.27 20.86 -4.70
N ILE A 119 -1.42 21.05 -6.00
CA ILE A 119 -1.23 22.35 -6.64
C ILE A 119 -2.57 22.84 -7.16
N LYS A 120 -2.90 24.10 -6.84
CA LYS A 120 -4.02 24.82 -7.45
C LYS A 120 -3.59 25.27 -8.83
N THR A 121 -4.26 24.77 -9.87
CA THR A 121 -4.17 25.39 -11.20
C THR A 121 -5.02 26.65 -11.16
N GLU A 122 -4.38 27.82 -11.17
CA GLU A 122 -5.02 29.09 -11.46
C GLU A 122 -5.65 29.02 -12.86
N LYS A 123 -6.85 29.57 -13.00
CA LYS A 123 -7.59 29.60 -14.26
C LYS A 123 -7.14 30.78 -15.08
#